data_AF-A0ABD2XRQ2-F1
#
_entry.id   AF-A0ABD2XRQ2-F1
#
_cell.length_a   1.000
_cell.length_b   1.000
_cell.length_c   1.000
_cell.angle_alpha   90.00
_cell.angle_beta   90.00
_cell.angle_gamma   90.00
#
_symmetry.space_group_name_H-M   'P 1'
#
loop_
_entity.id
_entity.type
_entity.pdbx_description
1 polymer ?
#
loop_
_entity_poly.entity_id
_entity_poly.type
_entity_poly.pdbx_seq_one_letter_code
_entity_poly.pdbx_strand_id
1 'polypeptide(L)'
;MTLNLGQGVCCALEDAIVLSKKLADVVFFRTMFVEDAFKAYEEEHWVHVFPLTIHANAVGTLLQWDNSLVCSVRNNIIIPKLFRLGPVLEYINFEFVPLLTK
;
A
#
# COMPACT_ATOMS: atom_id res chain seq x y z
N MET A 1 0.07 2.50 -8.67
CA MET A 1 -1.19 2.14 -7.98
C MET A 1 -2.38 2.77 -8.69
N THR A 2 -3.53 2.10 -8.70
CA THR A 2 -4.80 2.63 -9.20
C THR A 2 -5.67 3.13 -8.04
N LEU A 3 -6.55 4.11 -8.29
CA LEU A 3 -7.31 4.81 -7.24
C LEU A 3 -8.39 3.93 -6.57
N ASN A 4 -8.54 2.68 -7.02
CA ASN A 4 -9.67 1.79 -6.72
C ASN A 4 -9.78 1.37 -5.25
N LEU A 5 -8.70 1.49 -4.48
CA LEU A 5 -8.67 1.18 -3.04
C LEU A 5 -8.55 2.43 -2.15
N GLY A 6 -8.37 3.63 -2.73
CA GLY A 6 -8.19 4.88 -1.97
C GLY A 6 -6.90 4.96 -1.14
N GLN A 7 -5.95 4.04 -1.31
CA GLN A 7 -4.77 3.90 -0.44
C GLN A 7 -3.58 4.78 -0.82
N GLY A 8 -3.65 5.55 -1.91
CA GLY A 8 -2.50 6.30 -2.41
C GLY A 8 -1.90 7.28 -1.40
N VAL A 9 -2.74 7.95 -0.60
CA VAL A 9 -2.27 8.90 0.43
C VAL A 9 -1.68 8.17 1.64
N CYS A 10 -2.30 7.08 2.09
CA CYS A 10 -1.77 6.29 3.21
C CYS A 10 -0.40 5.70 2.86
N CYS A 11 -0.27 5.08 1.68
CA CYS A 11 1.01 4.55 1.20
C CYS A 11 2.08 5.64 1.11
N ALA A 12 1.75 6.84 0.60
CA ALA A 12 2.71 7.94 0.54
C ALA A 12 3.20 8.41 1.93
N LEU A 13 2.32 8.35 2.95
CA LEU A 13 2.69 8.70 4.31
C LEU A 13 3.60 7.64 4.95
N GLU A 14 3.30 6.37 4.74
CA GLU A 14 4.13 5.24 5.17
C GLU A 14 5.52 5.30 4.54
N ASP A 15 5.57 5.53 3.22
CA ASP A 15 6.81 5.70 2.46
C ASP A 15 7.68 6.83 3.01
N ALA A 16 7.08 7.98 3.31
CA ALA A 16 7.79 9.11 3.87
C ALA A 16 8.42 8.76 5.23
N ILE A 17 7.73 8.00 6.08
CA ILE A 17 8.23 7.58 7.40
C ILE A 17 9.38 6.57 7.24
N VAL A 18 9.21 5.54 6.42
CA VAL A 18 10.23 4.49 6.21
C VAL A 18 11.49 5.11 5.59
N LEU A 19 11.34 5.93 4.55
CA LEU A 19 12.47 6.62 3.91
C LEU A 19 13.19 7.55 4.88
N SER A 20 12.45 8.29 5.71
CA SER A 20 13.05 9.16 6.75
C SER A 20 13.88 8.37 7.76
N LYS A 21 13.44 7.15 8.14
CA LYS A 21 14.23 6.25 9.01
C LYS A 21 15.55 5.84 8.35
N LYS A 22 15.51 5.37 7.09
CA LYS A 22 16.72 4.96 6.36
C LYS A 22 17.70 6.11 6.14
N LEU A 23 17.19 7.32 5.90
CA LEU A 23 18.02 8.52 5.72
C LEU A 23 18.60 9.06 7.04
N ALA A 24 17.96 8.80 8.19
CA ALA A 24 18.49 9.23 9.48
C ALA A 24 19.87 8.61 9.76
N ASP A 25 20.06 7.34 9.38
CA ASP A 25 21.35 6.64 9.50
C ASP A 25 22.46 7.30 8.66
N VAL A 26 22.11 7.82 7.49
CA VAL A 26 23.03 8.60 6.64
C VAL A 26 23.36 9.96 7.27
N VAL A 27 22.35 10.70 7.72
CA VAL A 27 22.49 12.10 8.14
C VAL A 27 23.15 12.23 9.51
N PHE A 28 22.73 11.41 10.49
CA PHE A 28 23.18 11.55 11.88
C PHE A 28 24.35 10.65 12.21
N PHE A 29 24.39 9.43 11.67
CA PHE A 29 25.40 8.43 12.04
C PHE A 29 26.48 8.27 10.97
N ARG A 30 26.24 8.70 9.72
CA ARG A 30 27.15 8.54 8.56
C ARG A 30 27.64 7.10 8.40
N THR A 31 26.82 6.14 8.82
CA THR A 31 27.15 4.70 8.83
C THR A 31 26.93 4.04 7.47
N MET A 32 26.26 4.73 6.54
CA MET A 32 25.90 4.23 5.22
C MET A 32 25.84 5.38 4.19
N PHE A 33 25.98 5.04 2.90
CA PHE A 33 25.82 5.99 1.81
C PHE A 33 24.34 6.21 1.47
N VAL A 34 24.06 7.31 0.76
CA VAL A 34 22.70 7.65 0.30
C VAL A 34 22.15 6.55 -0.62
N GLU A 35 23.00 5.98 -1.50
CA GLU A 35 22.59 4.89 -2.39
C GLU A 35 22.14 3.64 -1.61
N ASP A 36 22.81 3.33 -0.51
CA ASP A 36 22.46 2.18 0.34
C ASP A 36 21.12 2.40 1.04
N ALA A 37 20.80 3.65 1.41
CA ALA A 37 19.53 4.01 2.05
C ALA A 37 18.36 3.86 1.09
N PHE A 38 18.54 4.26 -0.16
CA PHE A 38 17.54 4.07 -1.19
C PHE A 38 17.33 2.60 -1.55
N LYS A 39 18.38 1.79 -1.62
CA LYS A 39 18.23 0.33 -1.81
C LYS A 39 17.49 -0.33 -0.66
N ALA A 40 17.86 0.00 0.58
CA ALA A 40 17.19 -0.54 1.76
C ALA A 40 15.71 -0.10 1.84
N TYR A 41 15.38 1.11 1.39
CA TYR A 41 14.00 1.55 1.25
C TYR A 41 13.27 0.77 0.15
N GLU A 42 13.87 0.60 -1.03
CA GLU A 42 13.27 -0.12 -2.15
C GLU A 42 12.95 -1.58 -1.77
N GLU A 43 13.89 -2.28 -1.12
CA GLU A 43 13.69 -3.67 -0.68
C GLU A 43 12.51 -3.81 0.29
N GLU A 44 12.32 -2.87 1.22
CA GLU A 44 11.23 -2.88 2.20
C GLU A 44 9.88 -2.46 1.58
N HIS A 45 9.90 -1.47 0.70
CA HIS A 45 8.74 -0.93 0.01
C HIS A 45 8.14 -1.93 -0.99
N TRP A 46 8.97 -2.70 -1.70
CA TRP A 46 8.51 -3.62 -2.74
C TRP A 46 7.60 -4.72 -2.18
N VAL A 47 7.91 -5.23 -0.98
CA VAL A 47 7.13 -6.27 -0.30
C VAL A 47 5.71 -5.79 0.03
N HIS A 48 5.54 -4.51 0.35
CA HIS A 48 4.26 -3.92 0.74
C HIS A 48 3.45 -3.43 -0.47
N VAL A 49 4.07 -2.76 -1.43
CA VAL A 49 3.35 -2.09 -2.53
C VAL A 49 2.98 -3.02 -3.68
N PHE A 50 3.70 -4.12 -3.86
CA PHE A 50 3.39 -5.12 -4.88
C PHE A 50 1.99 -5.76 -4.71
N PRO A 51 1.64 -6.39 -3.56
CA PRO A 51 0.32 -6.99 -3.37
C PRO A 51 -0.80 -5.94 -3.44
N LEU A 52 -0.58 -4.74 -2.91
CA LEU A 52 -1.54 -3.62 -2.99
C LEU A 52 -1.84 -3.23 -4.44
N THR A 53 -0.82 -3.20 -5.30
CA THR A 53 -0.97 -2.86 -6.71
C THR A 53 -1.77 -3.93 -7.47
N ILE A 54 -1.51 -5.21 -7.18
CA ILE A 54 -2.27 -6.33 -7.78
C ILE A 54 -3.73 -6.25 -7.35
N HIS A 55 -3.99 -6.07 -6.06
CA HIS A 55 -5.35 -5.98 -5.54
C HIS A 55 -6.10 -4.77 -6.11
N ALA A 56 -5.47 -3.60 -6.18
CA ALA A 56 -6.09 -2.39 -6.74
C ALA A 56 -6.46 -2.57 -8.23
N ASN A 57 -5.61 -3.25 -9.00
CA ASN A 57 -5.88 -3.57 -10.40
C ASN A 57 -6.98 -4.62 -10.54
N ALA A 58 -6.96 -5.70 -9.74
CA ALA A 58 -8.01 -6.72 -9.77
C ALA A 58 -9.38 -6.15 -9.41
N VAL A 59 -9.45 -5.31 -8.37
CA VAL A 59 -10.67 -4.58 -7.99
C VAL A 59 -11.10 -3.62 -9.10
N GLY A 60 -10.16 -2.90 -9.71
CA GLY A 60 -10.42 -2.04 -10.86
C GLY A 60 -11.06 -2.78 -12.03
N THR A 61 -10.47 -3.90 -12.45
CA THR A 61 -10.98 -4.72 -13.55
C THR A 61 -12.36 -5.30 -13.22
N LEU A 62 -12.62 -5.71 -11.97
CA LEU A 62 -13.93 -6.20 -11.54
C LEU A 62 -15.00 -5.09 -11.58
N LEU A 63 -14.65 -3.88 -11.15
CA LEU A 63 -15.54 -2.72 -11.14
C LEU A 63 -15.77 -2.12 -12.53
N GLN A 64 -14.81 -2.24 -13.44
CA GLN A 64 -14.87 -1.72 -14.80
C GLN A 64 -15.34 -2.76 -15.83
N TRP A 65 -15.80 -3.93 -15.39
CA TRP A 65 -16.31 -4.94 -16.31
C TRP A 65 -17.66 -4.53 -16.91
N ASP A 66 -17.75 -4.45 -18.24
CA ASP A 66 -18.93 -3.98 -19.00
C ASP A 66 -20.00 -5.05 -19.31
N ASN A 67 -19.84 -6.30 -18.87
CA ASN A 67 -20.82 -7.35 -19.19
C ASN A 67 -22.09 -7.18 -18.34
N SER A 68 -23.24 -6.97 -18.99
CA SER A 68 -24.56 -6.77 -18.35
C SER A 68 -24.93 -7.81 -17.28
N LEU A 69 -24.65 -9.09 -17.53
CA LEU A 69 -24.89 -10.17 -16.56
C LEU A 69 -23.94 -10.09 -15.37
N VAL A 70 -22.67 -9.79 -15.62
CA VAL A 70 -21.64 -9.63 -14.57
C VAL A 70 -21.92 -8.38 -13.72
N CYS A 71 -22.38 -7.29 -14.33
CA CYS A 71 -22.82 -6.08 -13.62
C CYS A 71 -24.00 -6.34 -12.69
N SER A 72 -24.99 -7.13 -13.13
CA SER A 72 -26.14 -7.49 -12.29
C SER A 72 -25.74 -8.32 -11.08
N VAL A 73 -24.87 -9.33 -11.28
CA VAL A 73 -24.33 -10.15 -10.20
C VAL A 73 -23.44 -9.33 -9.27
N ARG A 74 -22.60 -8.45 -9.82
CA ARG A 74 -21.72 -7.55 -9.06
C ARG A 74 -22.54 -6.63 -8.15
N ASN A 75 -23.53 -5.94 -8.70
CA ASN A 75 -24.28 -4.91 -7.99
C ASN A 75 -25.25 -5.49 -6.95
N ASN A 76 -25.87 -6.64 -7.22
CA ASN A 76 -26.89 -7.21 -6.33
C ASN A 76 -26.37 -8.24 -5.33
N ILE A 77 -25.23 -8.88 -5.62
CA ILE A 77 -24.71 -9.99 -4.80
C ILE A 77 -23.32 -9.66 -4.24
N ILE A 78 -22.37 -9.27 -5.09
CA ILE A 78 -20.95 -9.17 -4.70
C ILE A 78 -20.69 -7.93 -3.83
N ILE A 79 -21.14 -6.75 -4.28
CA ILE A 79 -20.94 -5.49 -3.54
C ILE A 79 -21.57 -5.56 -2.12
N PRO A 80 -22.85 -5.94 -1.95
CA PRO A 80 -23.46 -5.92 -0.62
C PRO A 80 -23.06 -7.09 0.30
N LYS A 81 -22.62 -8.25 -0.23
CA LYS A 81 -22.32 -9.44 0.61
C LYS A 81 -20.85 -9.80 0.73
N LEU A 82 -20.02 -9.49 -0.27
CA LEU A 82 -18.63 -9.98 -0.34
C LEU A 82 -17.59 -8.85 -0.21
N PHE A 83 -17.96 -7.60 -0.51
CA PHE A 83 -17.06 -6.44 -0.43
C PHE A 83 -16.94 -5.89 0.99
N ARG A 84 -16.65 -6.77 1.97
CA ARG A 84 -16.11 -6.31 3.24
C ARG A 84 -14.65 -5.95 2.97
N LEU A 85 -14.35 -4.67 2.83
CA LEU A 85 -12.97 -4.16 2.65
C LEU A 85 -12.02 -4.53 3.82
N GLY A 86 -12.55 -5.04 4.93
CA GLY A 86 -11.80 -5.39 6.15
C GLY A 86 -10.54 -6.26 5.92
N PRO A 87 -10.63 -7.44 5.28
CA PRO A 87 -9.47 -8.30 5.05
C PRO A 87 -8.46 -7.72 4.05
N VAL A 88 -8.90 -6.81 3.17
CA VAL A 88 -8.00 -6.10 2.24
C VAL A 88 -7.28 -4.96 2.97
N LEU A 89 -7.96 -4.33 3.95
CA LEU A 89 -7.42 -3.27 4.81
C LEU A 89 -6.50 -3.81 5.92
N GLU A 90 -6.63 -5.08 6.33
CA GLU A 90 -5.77 -5.68 7.35
C GLU A 90 -4.28 -5.69 6.96
N TYR A 91 -3.98 -5.84 5.65
CA TYR A 91 -2.61 -5.75 5.11
C TYR A 91 -2.03 -4.32 5.14
N ILE A 92 -2.82 -3.33 5.58
CA ILE A 92 -2.49 -1.90 5.58
C ILE A 92 -2.43 -1.34 7.01
N ASN A 93 -2.51 -2.20 8.04
CA ASN A 93 -2.22 -1.80 9.40
C ASN A 93 -0.71 -1.62 9.55
N PHE A 94 -0.22 -0.44 9.16
CA PHE A 94 1.15 -0.05 9.39
C PHE A 94 1.36 0.24 10.88
N GLU A 95 2.17 -0.58 11.54
CA GLU A 95 2.54 -0.36 12.93
C GLU A 95 3.62 0.73 13.02
N PHE A 96 3.19 1.93 13.38
CA PHE A 96 4.10 3.05 13.57
C PHE A 96 4.87 2.92 14.89
N VAL A 97 6.15 2.55 14.80
CA VAL A 97 7.10 2.75 15.90
C VAL A 97 7.64 4.19 15.86
N PRO A 98 7.49 4.98 16.93
CA PRO A 98 7.94 6.37 17.01
C PRO A 98 9.41 6.53 16.63
N LEU A 99 9.70 7.58 15.85
CA LEU A 99 11.06 7.95 15.42
C LEU A 99 11.97 8.40 16.58
N LEU A 100 11.37 8.79 17.71
CA LEU A 100 12.05 9.30 18.89
C LEU A 100 11.59 8.49 20.10
N THR A 101 12.21 7.34 20.33
CA THR A 101 12.21 6.72 21.65
C THR A 101 13.27 7.45 22.48
N LYS A 102 12.81 8.18 23.49
CA LYS A 102 13.67 8.84 24.48
C LYS A 102 14.50 7.83 25.26
#